data_AF-A0A2K5HLL3-F1
#
_entry.id   AF-A0A2K5HLL3-F1
#
_cell.length_a   1.000
_cell.length_b   1.000
_cell.length_c   1.000
_cell.angle_alpha   90.00
_cell.angle_beta   90.00
_cell.angle_gamma   90.00
#
_symmetry.space_group_name_H-M   'P 1'
#
loop_
_entity.id
_entity.type
_entity.pdbx_description
1 polymer ?
#
loop_
_entity_poly.entity_id
_entity_poly.type
_entity_poly.pdbx_seq_one_letter_code
_entity_poly.pdbx_strand_id
1 'polypeptide(L)' 'MPSLLCVAASAEICPTFLHVIESLFLDTPSSFEAAMGIFSPDQDTSEAVAQLKKLVDTLPAKARDSIVKLMVTILLCHSG' A
#
# COMPACT_ATOMS: atom_id res chain seq x y z
N MET A 1 4.26 -16.86 23.64
CA MET A 1 4.40 -15.82 22.59
C MET A 1 3.84 -16.44 21.33
N PRO A 2 2.68 -16.03 20.80
CA PRO A 2 2.16 -16.65 19.61
C PRO A 2 3.04 -16.23 18.43
N SER A 3 3.74 -17.20 17.88
CA SER A 3 4.46 -17.10 16.62
C SER A 3 3.53 -16.54 15.54
N LEU A 4 3.99 -15.53 14.80
CA LEU A 4 3.43 -15.19 13.48
C LEU A 4 3.67 -16.39 12.56
N LEU A 5 2.82 -17.41 12.68
CA LEU A 5 2.65 -18.38 11.62
C LEU A 5 1.90 -17.61 10.51
N CYS A 6 2.57 -17.24 9.41
CA CYS A 6 1.90 -17.06 8.11
C CYS A 6 1.24 -18.43 7.84
N VAL A 7 0.08 -18.71 8.43
CA VAL A 7 -0.75 -19.83 8.00
C VAL A 7 -1.17 -19.43 6.59
N ALA A 8 -0.74 -20.19 5.60
CA ALA A 8 -1.06 -19.98 4.19
C ALA A 8 -2.57 -20.16 3.97
N ALA A 9 -3.37 -19.22 4.46
CA ALA A 9 -4.65 -18.91 3.87
C ALA A 9 -4.32 -18.02 2.68
N SER A 10 -3.92 -18.63 1.56
CA SER A 10 -3.73 -17.94 0.29
C SER A 10 -5.10 -17.46 -0.22
N ALA A 11 -5.69 -16.48 0.47
CA ALA A 11 -6.59 -15.55 -0.19
C ALA A 11 -5.71 -14.80 -1.20
N GLU A 12 -6.09 -14.88 -2.48
CA GLU A 12 -5.41 -14.08 -3.50
C GLU A 12 -5.40 -12.61 -3.05
N ILE A 13 -4.23 -11.97 -3.12
CA ILE A 13 -4.12 -10.55 -2.78
C ILE A 13 -5.00 -9.79 -3.76
N CYS A 14 -5.88 -8.93 -3.26
CA CYS A 14 -6.73 -8.09 -4.10
C CYS A 14 -5.85 -7.24 -5.04
N PRO A 15 -5.96 -7.40 -6.38
CA PRO A 15 -5.15 -6.63 -7.32
C PRO A 15 -5.35 -5.12 -7.18
N THR A 16 -6.57 -4.68 -6.85
CA THR A 16 -6.88 -3.28 -6.56
C THR A 16 -6.12 -2.77 -5.34
N PHE A 17 -5.94 -3.60 -4.32
CA PHE A 17 -5.14 -3.23 -3.15
C PHE A 17 -3.66 -3.06 -3.50
N LEU A 18 -3.10 -3.96 -4.32
CA LEU A 18 -1.72 -3.82 -4.82
C LEU A 18 -1.55 -2.50 -5.58
N HIS A 19 -2.48 -2.16 -6.46
CA HIS A 19 -2.45 -0.91 -7.21
C HIS A 19 -2.50 0.33 -6.30
N VAL A 20 -3.34 0.33 -5.27
CA VAL A 20 -3.39 1.42 -4.28
C VAL A 20 -2.06 1.58 -3.54
N ILE A 21 -1.44 0.47 -3.12
CA ILE A 21 -0.13 0.52 -2.47
C ILE A 21 0.95 1.05 -3.41
N GLU A 22 1.01 0.57 -4.65
CA GLU A 22 1.96 1.08 -5.63
C GLU A 22 1.77 2.58 -5.88
N SER A 23 0.51 3.02 -6.07
CA SER A 23 0.18 4.41 -6.33
C SER A 23 0.52 5.33 -5.14
N LEU A 24 0.34 4.85 -3.90
CA LEU A 24 0.73 5.58 -2.70
C LEU A 24 2.21 5.96 -2.72
N PHE A 25 3.09 5.04 -3.12
CA PHE A 25 4.54 5.24 -3.04
C PHE A 25 5.19 5.78 -4.31
N LEU A 26 4.63 5.48 -5.49
CA LEU A 26 5.30 5.71 -6.77
C LEU A 26 4.63 6.78 -7.64
N ASP A 27 3.31 6.98 -7.49
CA ASP A 27 2.57 7.90 -8.36
C ASP A 27 2.41 9.30 -7.78
N THR A 28 1.72 10.17 -8.53
CA THR A 28 1.27 11.49 -8.09
C THR A 28 0.11 11.39 -7.09
N PRO A 29 -0.13 12.44 -6.27
CA PRO A 29 -1.29 12.50 -5.39
C PRO A 29 -2.63 12.28 -6.10
N SER A 30 -2.78 12.81 -7.32
CA SER A 30 -4.00 12.66 -8.12
C SER A 30 -4.26 11.23 -8.58
N SER A 31 -3.21 10.48 -8.96
CA SER A 31 -3.32 9.07 -9.31
C SER A 31 -3.76 8.24 -8.11
N PHE A 32 -3.14 8.51 -6.95
CA PHE A 32 -3.46 7.84 -5.70
C PHE A 32 -4.91 8.12 -5.25
N GLU A 33 -5.37 9.37 -5.35
CA GLU A 33 -6.76 9.73 -5.06
C GLU A 33 -7.75 9.01 -5.99
N ALA A 34 -7.44 8.91 -7.28
CA ALA A 34 -8.26 8.16 -8.23
C ALA A 34 -8.30 6.65 -7.90
N ALA A 35 -7.17 6.06 -7.51
CA ALA A 35 -7.10 4.66 -7.09
C ALA A 35 -7.91 4.40 -5.80
N MET A 36 -7.87 5.34 -4.85
CA MET A 36 -8.67 5.29 -3.62
C MET A 36 -10.16 5.47 -3.87
N GLY A 37 -10.55 6.24 -4.89
CA GLY A 37 -11.95 6.50 -5.25
C GLY A 37 -12.77 5.24 -5.54
N ILE A 38 -12.13 4.13 -5.94
CA ILE A 38 -12.79 2.83 -6.17
C ILE A 38 -13.48 2.31 -4.90
N PHE A 39 -12.99 2.68 -3.72
CA PHE A 39 -13.51 2.23 -2.43
C PHE A 39 -14.55 3.18 -1.84
N SER A 40 -14.85 4.30 -2.50
CA SER A 40 -15.76 5.34 -2.01
C SER A 40 -15.52 5.74 -0.54
N PRO A 41 -14.28 6.16 -0.18
CA PRO A 41 -13.96 6.52 1.20
C PRO A 41 -14.84 7.69 1.67
N ASP A 42 -15.21 7.67 2.94
CA ASP A 42 -15.83 8.83 3.59
C ASP A 42 -14.84 10.01 3.68
N GLN A 43 -15.34 11.18 4.07
CA GLN A 43 -14.55 12.41 4.11
C GLN A 43 -13.34 12.30 5.04
N ASP A 44 -13.50 11.71 6.22
CA ASP A 44 -12.42 11.60 7.20
C ASP A 44 -11.34 10.64 6.70
N THR A 45 -11.76 9.52 6.11
CA THR A 45 -10.84 8.56 5.48
C THR A 45 -10.10 9.19 4.30
N SER A 46 -10.80 9.96 3.45
CA SER A 46 -10.20 10.66 2.31
C SER A 46 -9.14 11.68 2.75
N GLU A 47 -9.44 12.46 3.78
CA GLU A 47 -8.48 13.44 4.32
C GLU A 47 -7.26 12.75 4.95
N ALA A 48 -7.46 11.65 5.68
CA ALA A 48 -6.38 10.88 6.28
C ALA A 48 -5.43 10.31 5.22
N VAL A 49 -5.95 9.73 4.12
CA VAL A 49 -5.09 9.18 3.06
C VAL A 49 -4.38 10.28 2.27
N ALA A 50 -5.00 11.45 2.09
CA ALA A 50 -4.33 12.60 1.48
C ALA A 50 -3.16 13.12 2.33
N GLN A 51 -3.30 13.15 3.66
CA GLN A 51 -2.21 13.49 4.58
C GLN A 51 -1.09 12.45 4.54
N LEU A 52 -1.44 11.15 4.54
CA LEU A 52 -0.48 10.06 4.40
C LEU A 52 0.31 10.20 3.10
N LYS A 53 -0.35 10.46 1.97
CA LYS A 53 0.30 10.63 0.66
C LYS A 53 1.31 11.77 0.69
N LYS A 54 0.96 12.92 1.27
CA LYS A 54 1.89 14.06 1.43
C LYS A 54 3.14 13.67 2.22
N LEU A 55 3.00 12.90 3.29
CA LEU A 55 4.13 12.43 4.10
C LEU A 55 5.01 11.45 3.32
N VAL A 56 4.40 10.48 2.63
CA VAL A 56 5.11 9.52 1.78
C VAL A 56 5.89 10.23 0.67
N ASP A 57 5.32 11.30 0.09
CA ASP A 57 5.95 12.08 -0.97
C ASP A 57 7.19 12.88 -0.49
N THR A 58 7.36 13.08 0.82
CA THR A 58 8.59 13.68 1.36
C THR A 58 9.77 12.72 1.40
N LEU A 59 9.54 11.41 1.26
CA LEU A 59 10.59 10.41 1.30
C LEU A 59 11.46 10.45 0.03
N PRO A 60 12.78 10.22 0.13
CA PRO A 60 13.62 10.04 -1.04
C PRO A 60 13.11 8.91 -1.94
N ALA A 61 13.21 9.07 -3.26
CA ALA A 61 12.73 8.08 -4.23
C ALA A 61 13.21 6.64 -3.92
N LYS A 62 14.51 6.47 -3.64
CA LYS A 62 15.10 5.18 -3.26
C LYS A 62 14.45 4.54 -2.03
N ALA A 63 14.02 5.35 -1.06
CA ALA A 63 13.33 4.86 0.14
C ALA A 63 11.94 4.34 -0.23
N ARG A 64 11.18 5.07 -1.05
CA ARG A 64 9.86 4.65 -1.53
C ARG A 64 9.94 3.33 -2.31
N ASP A 65 10.90 3.22 -3.23
CA ASP A 65 11.14 1.98 -4.01
C ASP A 65 11.46 0.79 -3.11
N SER A 66 12.30 1.00 -2.09
CA SER A 66 12.69 -0.04 -1.14
C SER A 66 11.51 -0.50 -0.29
N ILE A 67 10.59 0.41 0.08
CA ILE A 67 9.37 0.10 0.81
C ILE A 67 8.41 -0.71 -0.06
N VAL A 68 8.19 -0.34 -1.32
CA VAL A 68 7.34 -1.11 -2.25
C VAL A 68 7.85 -2.54 -2.37
N LYS A 69 9.16 -2.72 -2.56
CA LYS A 69 9.79 -4.05 -2.62
C LYS A 69 9.56 -4.86 -1.34
N LEU A 70 9.66 -4.22 -0.18
CA LEU A 70 9.37 -4.86 1.11
C LEU A 70 7.90 -5.29 1.20
N MET A 71 6.96 -4.41 0.83
CA MET A 71 5.52 -4.73 0.85
C MET A 71 5.17 -5.90 -0.06
N VAL A 72 5.69 -5.92 -1.29
CA VAL A 72 5.52 -7.06 -2.21
C VAL A 72 6.08 -8.35 -1.59
N THR A 73 7.23 -8.29 -0.92
CA THR A 73 7.82 -9.46 -0.24
C THR A 73 6.94 -9.97 0.90
N ILE A 74 6.38 -9.07 1.71
CA ILE A 74 5.49 -9.40 2.83
C ILE A 74 4.19 -10.02 2.30
N LEU A 75 3.58 -9.39 1.30
CA LEU A 75 2.30 -9.83 0.75
C LEU A 75 2.41 -11.20 0.07
N LEU A 76 3.53 -11.49 -0.58
CA LEU A 76 3.75 -12.77 -1.24
C LEU A 76 4.05 -13.93 -0.26
N CYS A 77 4.13 -13.71 1.08
CA CYS A 77 4.62 -14.64 2.13
C CYS A 77 5.47 -15.77 1.49
N HIS A 78 6.53 -15.44 0.73
CA HIS A 78 7.34 -16.49 0.11
C HIS A 78 8.21 -17.05 1.22
N SER A 79 7.76 -18.19 1.75
CA SER A 79 8.53 -19.02 2.66
C SER A 79 9.81 -19.38 1.90
N GLY A 80 10.96 -19.05 2.48
CA GLY A 80 12.24 -19.62 2.04
C GLY A 80 12.20 -21.13 2.12
#